data_AF-A0A399M7T1-F1
#
_entry.id   AF-A0A399M7T1-F1
#
_cell.length_a   1.000
_cell.length_b   1.000
_cell.length_c   1.000
_cell.angle_alpha   90.00
_cell.angle_beta   90.00
_cell.angle_gamma   90.00
#
_symmetry.space_group_name_H-M   'P 1'
#
loop_
_entity.id
_entity.type
_entity.pdbx_description
1 polymer ?
#
loop_
_entity_poly.entity_id
_entity_poly.type
_entity_poly.pdbx_seq_one_letter_code
_entity_poly.pdbx_strand_id
1 'polypeptide(L)'
;MARRTFFSFHYQEDVWRVFNVRKCWDIGKDREADGFFDGSVFEASKKEGDDALKAFLREGLKNTSVTCVLAGQYTAARRWVRYEIVRSVLKGNGLLTVDIHGIRNDKQVLGVKGTDPLAEVGVYLANDKIYFAERKDGKWVKYSDYASAIPASDLWFDAPTSSSVIQLSKHCMRYDFAAQNGRENIAGWIETAAGLAGR
;
A
#
# COMPACT_ATOMS: atom_id res chain seq x y z
N MET A 1 -11.79 -17.24 8.70
CA MET A 1 -12.10 -15.90 9.25
C MET A 1 -12.16 -14.92 8.09
N ALA A 2 -13.07 -13.95 8.11
CA ALA A 2 -13.20 -12.98 7.02
C ALA A 2 -11.93 -12.13 6.88
N ARG A 3 -11.45 -11.93 5.64
CA ARG A 3 -10.26 -11.14 5.31
C ARG A 3 -10.65 -9.67 5.18
N ARG A 4 -10.05 -8.80 6.00
CA ARG A 4 -10.18 -7.35 5.89
C ARG A 4 -8.94 -6.78 5.23
N THR A 5 -9.11 -6.18 4.06
CA THR A 5 -8.00 -5.64 3.25
C THR A 5 -8.12 -4.13 3.19
N PHE A 6 -7.03 -3.42 3.49
CA PHE A 6 -6.88 -1.98 3.27
C PHE A 6 -6.48 -1.69 1.82
N PHE A 7 -7.26 -0.92 1.06
CA PHE A 7 -6.87 -0.48 -0.28
C PHE A 7 -6.22 0.91 -0.27
N SER A 8 -4.97 0.99 -0.72
CA SER A 8 -4.19 2.23 -0.84
C SER A 8 -4.05 2.63 -2.30
N PHE A 9 -4.35 3.88 -2.67
CA PHE A 9 -4.30 4.34 -4.06
C PHE A 9 -4.24 5.87 -4.19
N HIS A 10 -3.98 6.38 -5.40
CA HIS A 10 -4.06 7.80 -5.69
C HIS A 10 -5.51 8.20 -6.00
N TYR A 11 -6.19 8.80 -5.02
CA TYR A 11 -7.62 9.09 -5.12
C TYR A 11 -8.02 9.88 -6.37
N GLN A 12 -7.36 11.02 -6.63
CA GLN A 12 -7.77 11.95 -7.69
C GLN A 12 -7.81 11.32 -9.08
N GLU A 13 -6.87 10.41 -9.38
CA GLU A 13 -6.77 9.85 -10.74
C GLU A 13 -7.30 8.43 -10.89
N ASP A 14 -7.33 7.68 -9.81
CA ASP A 14 -7.58 6.24 -9.88
C ASP A 14 -8.90 5.80 -9.26
N VAL A 15 -9.66 6.70 -8.60
CA VAL A 15 -10.91 6.35 -7.90
C VAL A 15 -11.88 5.52 -8.76
N TRP A 16 -12.07 5.89 -10.04
CA TRP A 16 -12.94 5.15 -10.96
C TRP A 16 -12.43 3.75 -11.32
N ARG A 17 -11.11 3.60 -11.49
CA ARG A 17 -10.49 2.30 -11.76
C ARG A 17 -10.59 1.40 -10.54
N VAL A 18 -10.34 1.98 -9.38
CA VAL A 18 -10.38 1.33 -8.07
C VAL A 18 -11.79 0.83 -7.73
N PHE A 19 -12.85 1.58 -8.08
CA PHE A 19 -14.23 1.09 -7.93
C PHE A 19 -14.49 -0.22 -8.68
N ASN A 20 -13.89 -0.41 -9.86
CA ASN A 20 -14.02 -1.67 -10.59
C ASN A 20 -13.29 -2.82 -9.90
N VAL A 21 -12.10 -2.56 -9.32
CA VAL A 21 -11.36 -3.56 -8.53
C VAL A 21 -12.16 -3.96 -7.28
N ARG A 22 -12.70 -2.97 -6.56
CA ARG A 22 -13.48 -3.19 -5.34
C ARG A 22 -14.72 -4.05 -5.60
N LYS A 23 -15.47 -3.76 -6.66
CA LYS A 23 -16.65 -4.57 -7.01
C LYS A 23 -16.30 -6.05 -7.16
N CYS A 24 -15.11 -6.40 -7.65
CA CYS A 24 -14.68 -7.79 -7.74
C CYS A 24 -14.33 -8.41 -6.38
N TRP A 25 -13.83 -7.61 -5.43
CA TRP A 25 -13.52 -8.07 -4.08
C TRP A 25 -14.77 -8.29 -3.22
N ASP A 26 -15.73 -7.35 -3.28
CA ASP A 26 -16.95 -7.34 -2.45
C ASP A 26 -17.97 -8.45 -2.84
N ILE A 27 -17.74 -9.21 -3.91
CA ILE A 27 -18.61 -10.32 -4.36
C ILE A 27 -18.40 -11.60 -3.54
N GLY A 28 -17.29 -11.74 -2.81
CA GLY A 28 -17.03 -12.92 -1.99
C GLY A 28 -17.79 -12.87 -0.65
N LYS A 29 -18.57 -13.91 -0.34
CA LYS A 29 -19.05 -14.16 1.03
C LYS A 29 -17.82 -14.20 1.95
N ASP A 30 -17.80 -13.40 3.02
CA ASP A 30 -16.71 -13.27 4.00
C ASP A 30 -15.50 -12.40 3.61
N ARG A 31 -15.69 -11.39 2.73
CA ARG A 31 -14.65 -10.41 2.39
C ARG A 31 -15.15 -9.00 2.64
N GLU A 32 -14.34 -8.19 3.31
CA GLU A 32 -14.63 -6.78 3.53
C GLU A 32 -13.47 -5.95 2.98
N ALA A 33 -13.77 -5.02 2.07
CA ALA A 33 -12.84 -3.96 1.70
C ALA A 33 -12.92 -2.85 2.76
N ASP A 34 -11.84 -2.71 3.53
CA ASP A 34 -11.59 -1.46 4.24
C ASP A 34 -10.72 -0.57 3.34
N GLY A 35 -11.00 0.73 3.35
CA GLY A 35 -10.30 1.64 2.46
C GLY A 35 -11.10 2.91 2.30
N PHE A 36 -10.40 4.02 2.15
CA PHE A 36 -11.02 5.32 2.09
C PHE A 36 -11.44 5.61 0.65
N PHE A 37 -12.61 5.09 0.29
CA PHE A 37 -13.27 5.37 -0.99
C PHE A 37 -14.14 6.63 -0.94
N ASP A 38 -14.31 7.21 0.25
CA ASP A 38 -14.98 8.49 0.43
C ASP A 38 -13.97 9.63 0.43
N GLY A 39 -13.78 10.24 -0.74
CA GLY A 39 -12.89 11.38 -0.90
C GLY A 39 -13.31 12.60 -0.08
N SER A 40 -14.58 12.72 0.34
CA SER A 40 -15.03 13.84 1.15
C SER A 40 -14.48 13.77 2.57
N VAL A 41 -14.44 12.57 3.16
CA VAL A 41 -13.85 12.33 4.48
C VAL A 41 -12.34 12.52 4.43
N PHE A 42 -11.68 11.99 3.39
CA PHE A 42 -10.24 12.18 3.20
C PHE A 42 -9.86 13.66 3.03
N GLU A 43 -10.59 14.41 2.19
CA GLU A 43 -10.32 15.84 2.00
C GLU A 43 -10.71 16.67 3.24
N ALA A 44 -11.71 16.27 4.02
CA ALA A 44 -12.03 16.91 5.31
C ALA A 44 -10.88 16.72 6.32
N SER A 45 -10.41 15.49 6.55
CA SER A 45 -9.28 15.24 7.45
C SER A 45 -7.99 15.91 6.98
N LYS A 46 -7.80 16.06 5.66
CA LYS A 46 -6.68 16.82 5.09
C LYS A 46 -6.77 18.32 5.38
N LYS A 47 -7.98 18.90 5.44
CA LYS A 47 -8.18 20.30 5.85
C LYS A 47 -7.91 20.52 7.34
N GLU A 48 -8.14 19.50 8.16
CA GLU A 48 -7.87 19.53 9.61
C GLU A 48 -6.37 19.44 9.94
N GLY A 49 -5.55 18.95 9.02
CA GLY A 49 -4.08 18.97 9.10
C GLY A 49 -3.42 17.59 9.05
N ASP A 50 -2.09 17.57 8.98
CA ASP A 50 -1.30 16.35 8.80
C ASP A 50 -1.52 15.31 9.91
N ASP A 51 -1.63 15.74 11.17
CA ASP A 51 -1.79 14.82 12.30
C ASP A 51 -3.19 14.18 12.36
N ALA A 52 -4.23 14.96 12.02
CA ALA A 52 -5.59 14.46 11.88
C ALA A 52 -5.66 13.40 10.78
N LEU A 53 -5.07 13.70 9.62
CA LEU A 53 -5.01 12.75 8.51
C LEU A 53 -4.19 11.50 8.86
N LYS A 54 -3.05 11.64 9.55
CA LYS A 54 -2.28 10.49 10.05
C LYS A 54 -3.08 9.62 11.02
N ALA A 55 -3.89 10.23 11.90
CA ALA A 55 -4.75 9.50 12.83
C ALA A 55 -5.86 8.76 12.09
N PHE A 56 -6.53 9.43 11.17
CA PHE A 56 -7.55 8.86 10.30
C PHE A 56 -7.03 7.65 9.52
N LEU A 57 -5.87 7.77 8.87
CA LEU A 57 -5.24 6.67 8.13
C LEU A 57 -4.87 5.48 9.03
N ARG A 58 -4.42 5.73 10.26
CA ARG A 58 -4.14 4.67 11.24
C ARG A 58 -5.42 3.93 11.65
N GLU A 59 -6.53 4.65 11.79
CA GLU A 59 -7.82 4.04 12.14
C GLU A 59 -8.27 3.05 11.06
N GLY A 60 -8.23 3.46 9.79
CA GLY A 60 -8.60 2.59 8.67
C GLY A 60 -7.76 1.32 8.57
N LEU A 61 -6.50 1.37 9.02
CA LEU A 61 -5.63 0.20 9.04
C LEU A 61 -5.94 -0.78 10.18
N LYS A 62 -6.52 -0.34 11.32
CA LYS A 62 -6.58 -1.13 12.58
C LYS A 62 -7.15 -2.53 12.41
N ASN A 63 -8.26 -2.68 11.70
CA ASN A 63 -8.97 -3.95 11.58
C ASN A 63 -8.62 -4.73 10.30
N THR A 64 -7.56 -4.34 9.60
CA THR A 64 -7.13 -5.00 8.35
C THR A 64 -5.98 -5.97 8.61
N SER A 65 -5.78 -6.98 7.78
CA SER A 65 -4.60 -7.86 7.84
C SER A 65 -3.70 -7.75 6.62
N VAL A 66 -4.19 -7.14 5.54
CA VAL A 66 -3.48 -6.94 4.28
C VAL A 66 -3.68 -5.51 3.82
N THR A 67 -2.64 -4.92 3.23
CA THR A 67 -2.71 -3.66 2.51
C THR A 67 -2.39 -3.89 1.03
N CYS A 68 -3.38 -3.65 0.17
CA CYS A 68 -3.29 -3.75 -1.27
C CYS A 68 -3.09 -2.37 -1.89
N VAL A 69 -1.91 -2.12 -2.46
CA VAL A 69 -1.60 -0.85 -3.12
C VAL A 69 -1.99 -0.94 -4.59
N LEU A 70 -3.03 -0.19 -4.99
CA LEU A 70 -3.50 -0.14 -6.37
C LEU A 70 -2.70 0.93 -7.13
N ALA A 71 -1.77 0.47 -7.97
CA ALA A 71 -0.78 1.30 -8.64
C ALA A 71 -1.28 1.81 -10.00
N GLY A 72 -1.60 3.11 -10.05
CA GLY A 72 -1.69 3.90 -11.27
C GLY A 72 -0.39 4.68 -11.52
N GLN A 73 -0.39 5.56 -12.52
CA GLN A 73 0.79 6.29 -12.98
C GLN A 73 1.50 7.07 -11.84
N TYR A 74 0.73 7.72 -10.97
CA TYR A 74 1.24 8.65 -9.97
C TYR A 74 1.22 8.12 -8.53
N THR A 75 0.74 6.89 -8.31
CA THR A 75 0.54 6.31 -6.97
C THR A 75 1.82 6.29 -6.15
N ALA A 76 2.94 5.87 -6.74
CA ALA A 76 4.23 5.74 -6.05
C ALA A 76 4.82 7.08 -5.54
N ALA A 77 4.41 8.20 -6.13
CA ALA A 77 4.83 9.55 -5.75
C ALA A 77 3.98 10.13 -4.60
N ARG A 78 2.90 9.47 -4.19
CA ARG A 78 1.98 10.01 -3.18
C ARG A 78 2.51 9.78 -1.77
N ARG A 79 2.76 10.88 -1.05
CA ARG A 79 3.14 10.90 0.37
C ARG A 79 2.25 10.00 1.24
N TRP A 80 0.93 10.12 1.11
CA TRP A 80 0.00 9.34 1.94
C TRP A 80 -0.04 7.85 1.61
N VAL A 81 0.19 7.47 0.35
CA VAL A 81 0.37 6.06 -0.03
C VAL A 81 1.63 5.50 0.63
N ARG A 82 2.74 6.24 0.62
CA ARG A 82 3.98 5.83 1.33
C ARG A 82 3.75 5.71 2.84
N TYR A 83 2.97 6.62 3.42
CA TYR A 83 2.59 6.54 4.83
C TYR A 83 1.76 5.30 5.15
N GLU A 84 0.76 4.98 4.33
CA GLU A 84 -0.04 3.77 4.48
C GLU A 84 0.82 2.51 4.37
N ILE A 85 1.77 2.46 3.43
CA ILE A 85 2.75 1.36 3.30
C ILE A 85 3.58 1.22 4.58
N VAL A 86 4.20 2.29 5.06
CA VAL A 86 5.05 2.26 6.27
C VAL A 86 4.24 1.84 7.50
N ARG A 87 3.03 2.38 7.68
CA ARG A 87 2.13 1.99 8.79
C ARG A 87 1.67 0.55 8.68
N SER A 88 1.51 0.03 7.46
CA SER A 88 1.16 -1.37 7.21
C SER A 88 2.28 -2.31 7.63
N VAL A 89 3.55 -1.98 7.32
CA VAL A 89 4.71 -2.74 7.81
C VAL A 89 4.72 -2.74 9.34
N LEU A 90 4.66 -1.56 9.97
CA LEU A 90 4.65 -1.42 11.44
C LEU A 90 3.52 -2.19 12.13
N LYS A 91 2.37 -2.30 11.47
CA LYS A 91 1.24 -3.07 11.99
C LYS A 91 1.41 -4.57 11.77
N GLY A 92 2.30 -4.98 10.87
CA GLY A 92 2.48 -6.35 10.40
C GLY A 92 1.40 -6.79 9.42
N ASN A 93 0.89 -5.90 8.59
CA ASN A 93 0.01 -6.27 7.48
C ASN A 93 0.82 -6.92 6.36
N GLY A 94 0.21 -7.88 5.67
CA GLY A 94 0.67 -8.33 4.36
C GLY A 94 0.63 -7.18 3.34
N LEU A 95 1.56 -7.17 2.39
CA LEU A 95 1.66 -6.12 1.37
C LEU A 95 1.69 -6.72 -0.03
N LEU A 96 1.00 -6.06 -0.96
CA LEU A 96 1.05 -6.33 -2.39
C LEU A 96 0.80 -5.08 -3.20
N THR A 97 1.34 -5.06 -4.42
CA THR A 97 1.04 -4.06 -5.44
C THR A 97 0.16 -4.68 -6.53
N VAL A 98 -0.89 -4.00 -6.96
CA VAL A 98 -1.70 -4.39 -8.12
C VAL A 98 -1.77 -3.21 -9.09
N ASP A 99 -1.21 -3.39 -10.28
CA ASP A 99 -1.26 -2.39 -11.35
C ASP A 99 -2.69 -2.30 -11.91
N ILE A 100 -3.23 -1.09 -11.95
CA ILE A 100 -4.62 -0.82 -12.38
C ILE A 100 -4.72 0.01 -13.67
N HIS A 101 -3.58 0.34 -14.28
CA HIS A 101 -3.54 1.13 -15.52
C HIS A 101 -4.31 0.48 -16.70
N GLY A 102 -4.39 -0.85 -16.74
CA GLY A 102 -5.18 -1.59 -17.73
C GLY A 102 -6.71 -1.51 -17.53
N ILE A 103 -7.18 -0.84 -16.46
CA ILE A 103 -8.59 -0.61 -16.19
C ILE A 103 -8.99 0.75 -16.76
N ARG A 104 -10.12 0.79 -17.45
CA ARG A 104 -10.67 2.04 -17.98
C ARG A 104 -11.25 2.92 -16.86
N ASN A 105 -11.08 4.23 -16.97
CA ASN A 105 -11.80 5.19 -16.13
C ASN A 105 -13.25 5.41 -16.63
N ASP A 106 -13.95 6.36 -16.02
CA ASP A 106 -15.30 6.82 -16.41
C ASP A 106 -15.39 7.22 -17.89
N LYS A 107 -14.34 7.83 -18.45
CA LYS A 107 -14.24 8.24 -19.85
C LYS A 107 -13.82 7.11 -20.80
N GLN A 108 -13.81 5.86 -20.35
CA GLN A 108 -13.37 4.69 -21.12
C GLN A 108 -11.89 4.71 -21.56
N VAL A 109 -11.03 5.47 -20.88
CA VAL A 109 -9.61 5.62 -21.22
C VAL A 109 -8.72 4.76 -20.31
N LEU A 110 -7.76 4.05 -20.90
CA LEU A 110 -6.74 3.31 -20.16
C LEU A 110 -5.76 4.28 -19.46
N GLY A 111 -5.19 3.84 -18.35
CA GLY A 111 -4.14 4.58 -17.65
C GLY A 111 -2.74 4.28 -18.21
N VAL A 112 -1.74 4.93 -17.62
CA VAL A 112 -0.32 4.64 -17.84
C VAL A 112 0.21 3.83 -16.67
N LYS A 113 1.03 2.81 -16.94
CA LYS A 113 1.66 2.00 -15.89
C LYS A 113 2.64 2.86 -15.08
N GLY A 114 2.47 2.86 -13.76
CA GLY A 114 3.35 3.59 -12.83
C GLY A 114 4.52 2.77 -12.32
N THR A 115 5.40 3.45 -11.58
CA THR A 115 6.43 2.83 -10.75
C THR A 115 5.78 1.99 -9.65
N ASP A 116 6.44 0.90 -9.23
CA ASP A 116 6.00 0.12 -8.07
C ASP A 116 6.09 0.98 -6.78
N PRO A 117 4.99 1.27 -6.08
CA PRO A 117 5.05 2.02 -4.82
C PRO A 117 5.90 1.33 -3.75
N LEU A 118 5.95 -0.02 -3.74
CA LEU A 118 6.76 -0.78 -2.78
C LEU A 118 8.26 -0.78 -3.12
N ALA A 119 8.64 -0.37 -4.33
CA ALA A 119 10.05 -0.15 -4.69
C ALA A 119 10.57 1.24 -4.28
N GLU A 120 9.68 2.14 -3.88
CA GLU A 120 9.99 3.52 -3.49
C GLU A 120 10.10 3.71 -1.97
N VAL A 121 9.87 2.64 -1.21
CA VAL A 121 10.03 2.56 0.25
C VAL A 121 10.91 1.36 0.58
N GLY A 122 11.74 1.49 1.60
CA GLY A 122 12.60 0.41 2.07
C GLY A 122 13.03 0.58 3.52
N VAL A 123 13.85 -0.35 3.99
CA VAL A 123 14.46 -0.31 5.32
C VAL A 123 15.98 -0.41 5.22
N TYR A 124 16.69 0.17 6.19
CA TYR A 124 18.14 0.11 6.27
C TYR A 124 18.60 0.06 7.73
N LEU A 125 19.82 -0.44 7.96
CA LEU A 125 20.46 -0.47 9.27
C LEU A 125 21.40 0.73 9.41
N ALA A 126 21.28 1.48 10.51
CA ALA A 126 22.23 2.51 10.89
C ALA A 126 22.39 2.54 12.40
N ASN A 127 23.63 2.52 12.90
CA ASN A 127 23.93 2.52 14.34
C ASN A 127 23.15 1.42 15.10
N ASP A 128 23.17 0.20 14.56
CA ASP A 128 22.46 -0.98 15.09
C ASP A 128 20.95 -0.81 15.26
N LYS A 129 20.36 0.16 14.54
CA LYS A 129 18.93 0.48 14.54
C LYS A 129 18.39 0.46 13.13
N ILE A 130 17.18 -0.07 12.99
CA ILE A 130 16.49 -0.17 11.69
C ILE A 130 15.63 1.07 11.49
N TYR A 131 15.70 1.65 10.29
CA TYR A 131 14.91 2.82 9.91
C TYR A 131 14.26 2.62 8.55
N PHE A 132 13.14 3.32 8.32
CA PHE A 132 12.56 3.43 6.99
C PHE A 132 13.28 4.48 6.14
N ALA A 133 13.36 4.19 4.85
CA ALA A 133 13.81 5.10 3.80
C ALA A 133 12.76 5.24 2.71
N GLU A 134 12.78 6.37 2.01
CA GLU A 134 11.98 6.61 0.81
C GLU A 134 12.85 7.19 -0.31
N ARG A 135 12.41 7.01 -1.55
CA ARG A 135 13.04 7.65 -2.71
C ARG A 135 12.52 9.06 -2.93
N LYS A 136 13.41 10.04 -2.97
CA LYS A 136 13.15 11.42 -3.43
C LYS A 136 14.19 11.80 -4.45
N ASP A 137 13.75 12.28 -5.62
CA ASP A 137 14.61 12.71 -6.73
C ASP A 137 15.69 11.68 -7.10
N GLY A 138 15.28 10.40 -7.15
CA GLY A 138 16.14 9.27 -7.49
C GLY A 138 17.09 8.80 -6.37
N LYS A 139 17.11 9.47 -5.22
CA LYS A 139 17.99 9.16 -4.08
C LYS A 139 17.21 8.61 -2.90
N TRP A 140 17.84 7.71 -2.16
CA TRP A 140 17.31 7.26 -0.88
C TRP A 140 17.56 8.30 0.20
N VAL A 141 16.50 8.65 0.92
CA VAL A 141 16.55 9.52 2.10
C VAL A 141 15.81 8.85 3.25
N LYS A 142 16.13 9.24 4.48
CA LYS A 142 15.39 8.80 5.66
C LYS A 142 13.92 9.20 5.53
N TYR A 143 13.01 8.28 5.86
CA TYR A 143 11.57 8.54 5.81
C TYR A 143 11.16 9.58 6.86
N SER A 144 10.49 10.66 6.44
CA SER A 144 10.23 11.80 7.31
C SER A 144 8.96 11.68 8.15
N ASP A 145 7.93 10.97 7.67
CA ASP A 145 6.65 10.86 8.38
C ASP A 145 6.64 9.81 9.51
N TYR A 146 7.73 9.03 9.62
CA TYR A 146 8.03 8.16 10.74
C TYR A 146 9.56 8.02 10.88
N ALA A 147 10.16 8.81 11.78
CA ALA A 147 11.61 8.92 11.89
C ALA A 147 12.23 8.03 12.99
N SER A 148 11.41 7.36 13.79
CA SER A 148 11.84 6.47 14.87
C SER A 148 12.47 5.20 14.32
N ALA A 149 13.40 4.64 15.09
CA ALA A 149 13.89 3.30 14.82
C ALA A 149 12.81 2.25 15.11
N ILE A 150 12.87 1.11 14.44
CA ILE A 150 11.97 -0.03 14.66
C ILE A 150 12.79 -1.25 15.11
N PRO A 151 12.22 -2.13 15.95
CA PRO A 151 12.82 -3.41 16.24
C PRO A 151 12.70 -4.36 15.03
N ALA A 152 13.60 -5.34 14.94
CA ALA A 152 13.53 -6.37 13.89
C ALA A 152 12.21 -7.18 13.95
N SER A 153 11.60 -7.30 15.13
CA SER A 153 10.31 -7.99 15.34
C SER A 153 9.12 -7.34 14.63
N ASP A 154 9.24 -6.07 14.24
CA ASP A 154 8.20 -5.37 13.47
C ASP A 154 8.25 -5.76 11.98
N LEU A 155 9.31 -6.44 11.53
CA LEU A 155 9.45 -6.92 10.17
C LEU A 155 9.04 -8.40 10.10
N TRP A 156 8.11 -8.70 9.19
CA TRP A 156 7.73 -10.08 8.84
C TRP A 156 8.66 -10.69 7.77
N PHE A 157 9.77 -10.01 7.48
CA PHE A 157 10.83 -10.41 6.56
C PHE A 157 12.19 -10.12 7.19
N ASP A 158 13.27 -10.63 6.57
CA ASP A 158 14.62 -10.50 7.12
C ASP A 158 15.04 -9.04 7.32
N ALA A 159 15.51 -8.73 8.53
CA ALA A 159 15.99 -7.40 8.87
C ALA A 159 17.25 -7.02 8.06
N PRO A 160 17.43 -5.73 7.72
CA PRO A 160 18.62 -5.28 7.02
C PRO A 160 19.87 -5.48 7.88
N THR A 161 20.93 -5.99 7.27
CA THR A 161 22.23 -6.25 7.92
C THR A 161 23.28 -5.18 7.60
N SER A 162 22.93 -4.18 6.77
CA SER A 162 23.83 -3.11 6.35
C SER A 162 23.07 -1.79 6.14
N SER A 163 23.83 -0.72 5.86
CA SER A 163 23.30 0.60 5.52
C SER A 163 22.71 0.69 4.11
N SER A 164 22.83 -0.36 3.30
CA SER A 164 22.17 -0.42 1.99
C SER A 164 20.66 -0.59 2.17
N VAL A 165 19.87 0.25 1.50
CA VAL A 165 18.41 0.18 1.57
C VAL A 165 17.92 -1.10 0.89
N ILE A 166 17.14 -1.89 1.63
CA ILE A 166 16.38 -3.03 1.13
C ILE A 166 14.97 -2.55 0.81
N GLN A 167 14.59 -2.59 -0.47
CA GLN A 167 13.26 -2.20 -0.93
C GLN A 167 12.19 -3.19 -0.44
N LEU A 168 11.00 -2.69 -0.08
CA LEU A 168 9.90 -3.55 0.34
C LEU A 168 9.41 -4.47 -0.79
N SER A 169 9.52 -4.02 -2.05
CA SER A 169 9.16 -4.83 -3.23
C SER A 169 9.96 -6.12 -3.36
N LYS A 170 11.11 -6.27 -2.68
CA LYS A 170 11.86 -7.55 -2.65
C LYS A 170 11.14 -8.65 -1.86
N HIS A 171 10.19 -8.28 -1.00
CA HIS A 171 9.47 -9.17 -0.09
C HIS A 171 7.98 -9.27 -0.42
N CYS A 172 7.51 -8.55 -1.44
CA CYS A 172 6.10 -8.42 -1.76
C CYS A 172 5.83 -8.81 -3.22
N MET A 173 4.61 -9.27 -3.49
CA MET A 173 4.19 -9.59 -4.84
C MET A 173 3.63 -8.36 -5.56
N ARG A 174 3.93 -8.24 -6.86
CA ARG A 174 3.33 -7.26 -7.77
C ARG A 174 2.57 -7.98 -8.87
N TYR A 175 1.32 -7.59 -9.06
CA TYR A 175 0.42 -8.14 -10.07
C TYR A 175 -0.11 -7.04 -11.02
N ASP A 176 -0.69 -7.47 -12.13
CA ASP A 176 -1.39 -6.63 -13.09
C ASP A 176 -2.85 -7.07 -13.19
N PHE A 177 -3.78 -6.18 -12.84
CA PHE A 177 -5.18 -6.53 -12.75
C PHE A 177 -5.77 -6.94 -14.10
N ALA A 178 -5.41 -6.25 -15.18
CA ALA A 178 -5.98 -6.51 -16.49
C ALA A 178 -5.28 -7.71 -17.17
N ALA A 179 -3.95 -7.75 -17.13
CA ALA A 179 -3.18 -8.78 -17.83
C ALA A 179 -3.25 -10.15 -17.14
N GLN A 180 -3.51 -10.21 -15.83
CA GLN A 180 -3.49 -11.45 -15.05
C GLN A 180 -4.88 -11.86 -14.52
N ASN A 181 -5.94 -11.43 -15.19
CA ASN A 181 -7.33 -11.77 -14.83
C ASN A 181 -7.65 -11.46 -13.34
N GLY A 182 -7.38 -10.23 -12.92
CA GLY A 182 -7.52 -9.81 -11.53
C GLY A 182 -8.93 -9.92 -10.96
N ARG A 183 -9.97 -9.95 -11.81
CA ARG A 183 -11.35 -10.18 -11.37
C ARG A 183 -11.51 -11.52 -10.63
N GLU A 184 -10.87 -12.56 -11.14
CA GLU A 184 -10.89 -13.91 -10.55
C GLU A 184 -9.79 -14.09 -9.51
N ASN A 185 -8.63 -13.45 -9.72
CA ASN A 185 -7.40 -13.79 -9.01
C ASN A 185 -7.05 -12.87 -7.83
N ILE A 186 -7.64 -11.67 -7.71
CA ILE A 186 -7.26 -10.68 -6.68
C ILE A 186 -7.37 -11.24 -5.27
N ALA A 187 -8.32 -12.14 -5.05
CA ALA A 187 -8.45 -12.77 -3.75
C ALA A 187 -7.28 -13.66 -3.41
N GLY A 188 -6.87 -14.55 -4.30
CA GLY A 188 -5.67 -15.38 -4.11
C GLY A 188 -4.40 -14.55 -3.90
N TRP A 189 -4.30 -13.38 -4.55
CA TRP A 189 -3.18 -12.47 -4.36
C TRP A 189 -3.13 -11.87 -2.96
N ILE A 190 -4.29 -11.41 -2.46
CA ILE A 190 -4.43 -10.92 -1.08
C ILE A 190 -4.15 -12.05 -0.07
N GLU A 191 -4.61 -13.27 -0.36
CA GLU A 191 -4.30 -14.46 0.43
C GLU A 191 -2.81 -14.73 0.54
N THR A 192 -2.12 -14.67 -0.60
CA THR A 192 -0.67 -14.86 -0.68
C THR A 192 0.06 -13.80 0.15
N ALA A 193 -0.34 -12.53 0.04
CA ALA A 193 0.27 -11.44 0.79
C ALA A 193 0.07 -11.58 2.31
N ALA A 194 -1.10 -12.05 2.75
CA ALA A 194 -1.35 -12.35 4.17
C ALA A 194 -0.44 -13.47 4.67
N GLY A 195 -0.34 -14.57 3.92
CA GLY A 195 0.50 -15.72 4.28
C GLY A 195 1.98 -15.35 4.41
N LEU A 196 2.50 -14.50 3.52
CA LEU A 196 3.88 -13.98 3.61
C LEU A 196 4.13 -13.19 4.91
N ALA A 197 3.11 -12.53 5.45
CA ALA A 197 3.19 -11.79 6.71
C ALA A 197 2.71 -12.60 7.94
N GLY A 198 2.42 -13.89 7.79
CA GLY A 198 1.94 -14.75 8.87
C GLY A 198 0.55 -14.39 9.41
N ARG A 199 -0.35 -13.91 8.55
CA ARG A 199 -1.71 -13.45 8.88
C ARG A 199 -2.82 -14.41 8.47
#